data_AF-A0A510TYY3-F1
#
_entry.id   AF-A0A510TYY3-F1
#
_cell.length_a   1.000
_cell.length_b   1.000
_cell.length_c   1.000
_cell.angle_alpha   90.00
_cell.angle_beta   90.00
_cell.angle_gamma   90.00
#
_symmetry.space_group_name_H-M   'P 1'
#
loop_
_entity.id
_entity.type
_entity.pdbx_description
1 polymer ?
#
loop_
_entity_poly.entity_id
_entity_poly.type
_entity_poly.pdbx_seq_one_letter_code
_entity_poly.pdbx_strand_id
1 'polypeptide(L)'
;MLKMIEMTFENTDIMRFPADSVNMVLKEISETITLVHYQPPFAGTSEGASQKIGQGYISVRKDWFQSLAAEILSAAQHQTAGPLAQPILADYHQVDQAMVAKWLAKDLTAEQVQKKIFNQLTLHFVQGMPADLSSLTLHDTDQPARTLWLPWRNHVNREWLDYNEFAVNFDSPDEFVTMFDGRDPHIQKHPQQTAEAFGLVLGEADEEDE
;
A
#
# COMPACT_ATOMS: atom_id res chain seq x y z
N MET A 1 -18.32 -2.37 11.74
CA MET A 1 -18.08 -2.96 10.41
C MET A 1 -16.92 -2.21 9.81
N LEU A 2 -15.93 -2.93 9.26
CA LEU A 2 -14.76 -2.30 8.64
C LEU A 2 -15.24 -1.56 7.39
N LYS A 3 -14.95 -0.25 7.32
CA LYS A 3 -15.38 0.62 6.23
C LYS A 3 -14.22 0.97 5.31
N MET A 4 -13.06 1.22 5.89
CA MET A 4 -11.91 1.74 5.19
C MET A 4 -10.63 1.24 5.84
N ILE A 5 -9.59 1.05 5.03
CA ILE A 5 -8.26 0.66 5.44
C ILE A 5 -7.30 1.72 4.91
N GLU A 6 -6.51 2.32 5.80
CA GLU A 6 -5.39 3.17 5.40
C GLU A 6 -4.13 2.34 5.38
N MET A 7 -3.37 2.42 4.29
CA MET A 7 -2.04 1.84 4.18
C MET A 7 -1.03 2.98 4.25
N THR A 8 -0.14 2.92 5.24
CA THR A 8 0.93 3.90 5.43
C THR A 8 2.24 3.29 4.94
N PHE A 9 2.92 3.98 4.04
CA PHE A 9 4.20 3.56 3.48
C PHE A 9 5.36 4.24 4.22
N GLU A 10 6.56 3.67 4.09
CA GLU A 10 7.78 4.16 4.71
C GLU A 10 8.08 5.64 4.40
N ASN A 11 7.81 6.05 3.16
CA ASN A 11 7.98 7.43 2.70
C ASN A 11 6.86 8.39 3.17
N THR A 12 6.05 7.96 4.14
CA THR A 12 4.91 8.70 4.71
C THR A 12 3.69 8.87 3.80
N ASP A 13 3.70 8.30 2.60
CA ASP A 13 2.49 8.24 1.77
C ASP A 13 1.41 7.44 2.50
N ILE A 14 0.17 7.90 2.39
CA ILE A 14 -1.01 7.20 2.91
C ILE A 14 -2.01 7.03 1.78
N MET A 15 -2.37 5.79 1.48
CA MET A 15 -3.45 5.47 0.54
C MET A 15 -4.63 4.84 1.29
N ARG A 16 -5.84 5.32 0.99
CA ARG A 16 -7.07 4.85 1.63
C ARG A 16 -7.86 3.94 0.70
N PHE A 17 -8.26 2.79 1.20
CA PHE A 17 -8.99 1.78 0.45
C PHE A 17 -10.36 1.53 1.07
N PRO A 18 -11.43 1.47 0.26
CA PRO A 18 -12.66 0.82 0.66
C PRO A 18 -12.40 -0.58 1.20
N ALA A 19 -13.07 -0.99 2.28
CA ALA A 19 -12.83 -2.30 2.88
C ALA A 19 -13.16 -3.47 1.96
N ASP A 20 -14.03 -3.28 0.96
CA ASP A 20 -14.44 -4.28 -0.02
C ASP A 20 -13.47 -4.42 -1.21
N SER A 21 -12.48 -3.54 -1.34
CA SER A 21 -11.40 -3.67 -2.34
C SER A 21 -10.13 -4.33 -1.78
N VAL A 22 -10.12 -4.68 -0.49
CA VAL A 22 -8.96 -5.26 0.21
C VAL A 22 -9.34 -6.57 0.87
N ASN A 23 -8.54 -7.61 0.63
CA ASN A 23 -8.56 -8.84 1.40
C ASN A 23 -7.35 -8.87 2.34
N MET A 24 -7.51 -9.38 3.55
CA MET A 24 -6.41 -9.51 4.50
C MET A 24 -6.55 -10.75 5.36
N VAL A 25 -5.43 -11.44 5.56
CA VAL A 25 -5.31 -12.54 6.53
C VAL A 25 -4.15 -12.22 7.45
N LEU A 26 -4.47 -11.82 8.67
CA LEU A 26 -3.50 -11.37 9.67
C LEU A 26 -3.45 -12.39 10.82
N LYS A 27 -2.25 -12.76 11.25
CA LYS A 27 -2.02 -13.71 12.35
C LYS A 27 -1.00 -13.13 13.32
N GLU A 28 -1.01 -13.66 14.55
CA GLU A 28 -0.04 -13.30 15.59
C GLU A 28 -0.06 -11.80 15.94
N ILE A 29 -1.26 -11.24 16.13
CA ILE A 29 -1.44 -9.83 16.48
C ILE A 29 -1.14 -9.63 17.98
N SER A 30 0.01 -9.04 18.30
CA SER A 30 0.39 -8.68 19.67
C SER A 30 -0.01 -7.25 20.00
N GLU A 31 -0.15 -6.91 21.28
CA GLU A 31 -0.37 -5.53 21.74
C GLU A 31 0.96 -4.96 22.28
N THR A 32 1.43 -3.86 21.68
CA THR A 32 2.65 -3.16 22.12
C THR A 32 2.28 -1.73 22.52
N ILE A 33 2.69 -1.28 23.70
CA ILE A 33 2.54 0.11 24.11
C ILE A 33 3.81 0.85 23.72
N THR A 34 3.70 1.76 22.75
CA THR A 34 4.81 2.57 22.29
C THR A 34 4.69 3.96 22.92
N LEU A 35 5.68 4.34 23.73
CA LEU A 35 5.84 5.71 24.26
C LEU A 35 7.00 6.36 23.52
N VAL A 36 6.72 7.15 22.49
CA VAL A 36 7.78 7.83 21.73
C VAL A 36 7.55 9.33 21.71
N HIS A 37 8.51 10.06 22.29
CA HIS A 37 8.61 11.51 22.20
C HIS A 37 9.55 11.87 21.06
N TYR A 38 9.03 12.16 19.87
CA TYR A 38 9.83 12.70 18.77
C TYR A 38 9.87 14.24 18.81
N GLN A 39 11.07 14.83 18.68
CA GLN A 39 11.24 16.23 18.30
C GLN A 39 11.21 16.38 16.75
N PRO A 40 10.84 17.58 16.22
CA PRO A 40 10.63 17.81 14.79
C PRO A 40 11.83 17.40 13.90
N PRO A 41 11.60 16.91 12.66
CA PRO A 41 10.37 17.09 11.86
C PRO A 41 9.29 16.03 12.10
N PHE A 42 9.53 15.01 12.93
CA PHE A 42 8.56 13.96 13.23
C PHE A 42 7.67 14.29 14.44
N ALA A 43 7.09 15.49 14.47
CA ALA A 43 6.24 15.91 15.59
C ALA A 43 4.92 15.11 15.59
N GLY A 44 4.89 14.05 16.39
CA GLY A 44 3.70 13.24 16.66
C GLY A 44 3.98 12.25 17.77
N THR A 45 3.67 12.63 19.01
CA THR A 45 3.49 11.67 20.11
C THR A 45 2.27 10.82 19.79
N SER A 46 2.46 9.53 19.52
CA SER A 46 1.39 8.54 19.69
C SER A 46 1.58 7.88 21.05
N GLU A 47 0.82 8.32 22.06
CA GLU A 47 0.54 7.46 23.21
C GLU A 47 -0.56 6.51 22.74
N GLY A 48 -0.19 5.26 22.44
CA GLY A 48 -1.15 4.30 21.91
C GLY A 48 -0.70 2.85 22.07
N ALA A 49 -1.68 1.98 22.32
CA ALA A 49 -1.52 0.56 22.09
C ALA A 49 -1.46 0.34 20.57
N SER A 50 -0.26 0.07 20.06
CA SER A 50 -0.01 -0.31 18.68
C SER A 50 0.01 -1.83 18.60
N GLN A 51 -0.83 -2.41 17.75
CA GLN A 51 -0.81 -3.85 17.58
C GLN A 51 0.24 -4.24 16.53
N LYS A 52 1.10 -5.22 16.80
CA LYS A 52 2.09 -5.69 15.83
C LYS A 52 1.61 -7.00 15.21
N ILE A 53 1.59 -7.07 13.89
CA ILE A 53 1.25 -8.29 13.17
C ILE A 53 2.51 -9.16 13.06
N GLY A 54 2.41 -10.45 13.39
CA GLY A 54 3.53 -11.38 13.22
C GLY A 54 3.67 -11.88 11.78
N GLN A 55 2.57 -12.26 11.14
CA GLN A 55 2.57 -12.78 9.76
C GLN A 55 1.22 -12.54 9.09
N GLY A 56 1.19 -12.50 7.77
CA GLY A 56 -0.05 -12.36 7.02
C GLY A 56 0.16 -12.01 5.55
N TYR A 57 -0.96 -11.78 4.88
CA TYR A 57 -0.98 -11.12 3.58
C TYR A 57 -2.09 -10.09 3.52
N ILE A 58 -1.91 -9.13 2.63
CA ILE A 58 -2.89 -8.12 2.23
C ILE A 58 -2.94 -8.17 0.71
N SER A 59 -4.13 -8.27 0.13
CA SER A 59 -4.32 -8.12 -1.30
C SER A 59 -5.31 -7.02 -1.63
N VAL A 60 -5.01 -6.26 -2.69
CA VAL A 60 -5.83 -5.15 -3.17
C VAL A 60 -6.19 -5.41 -4.62
N ARG A 61 -7.48 -5.32 -4.95
CA ARG A 61 -7.96 -5.60 -6.30
C ARG A 61 -7.47 -4.54 -7.30
N LYS A 62 -7.02 -5.00 -8.48
CA LYS A 62 -6.57 -4.13 -9.58
C LYS A 62 -7.69 -3.30 -10.20
N ASP A 63 -8.89 -3.83 -10.26
CA ASP A 63 -10.05 -3.13 -10.81
C ASP A 63 -10.41 -1.87 -10.01
N TRP A 64 -10.08 -1.85 -8.71
CA TRP A 64 -10.19 -0.66 -7.87
C TRP A 64 -9.23 0.44 -8.34
N PHE A 65 -7.95 0.10 -8.58
CA PHE A 65 -6.96 1.05 -9.12
C PHE A 65 -7.35 1.53 -10.51
N GLN A 66 -7.90 0.65 -11.37
CA GLN A 66 -8.40 1.04 -12.69
C GLN A 66 -9.55 2.04 -12.61
N SER A 67 -10.50 1.80 -11.69
CA SER A 67 -11.64 2.69 -11.45
C SER A 67 -11.19 4.05 -10.93
N LEU A 68 -10.27 4.05 -9.96
CA LEU A 68 -9.69 5.26 -9.39
C LEU A 68 -8.89 6.04 -10.46
N ALA A 69 -8.11 5.35 -11.30
CA ALA A 69 -7.37 5.98 -12.39
C ALA A 69 -8.30 6.64 -13.43
N ALA A 70 -9.41 5.99 -13.78
CA ALA A 70 -10.42 6.54 -14.67
C ALA A 70 -11.08 7.80 -14.09
N GLU A 71 -11.39 7.79 -12.79
CA GLU A 71 -11.97 8.95 -12.11
C GLU A 71 -11.00 10.12 -12.04
N ILE A 72 -9.72 9.89 -11.68
CA ILE A 72 -8.69 10.94 -11.66
C ILE A 72 -8.56 11.57 -13.05
N LEU A 73 -8.51 10.74 -14.10
CA LEU A 73 -8.45 11.22 -15.47
C LEU A 73 -9.68 12.08 -15.83
N SER A 74 -10.88 11.59 -15.52
CA SER A 74 -12.12 12.33 -15.76
C SER A 74 -12.15 13.65 -15.00
N ALA A 75 -11.75 13.65 -13.73
CA ALA A 75 -11.67 14.86 -12.90
C ALA A 75 -10.71 15.90 -13.51
N ALA A 76 -9.55 15.46 -14.00
CA ALA A 76 -8.57 16.33 -14.67
C ALA A 76 -9.09 16.89 -16.01
N GLN A 77 -9.76 16.07 -16.82
CA GLN A 77 -10.36 16.50 -18.10
C GLN A 77 -11.46 17.56 -17.90
N HIS A 78 -12.24 17.44 -16.84
CA HIS A 78 -13.34 18.37 -16.52
C HIS A 78 -12.92 19.50 -15.57
N GLN A 79 -11.65 19.56 -15.14
CA GLN A 79 -11.12 20.54 -14.17
C GLN A 79 -11.95 20.57 -12.88
N THR A 80 -12.31 19.40 -12.38
CA THR A 80 -13.09 19.21 -11.15
C THR A 80 -12.26 18.48 -10.10
N ALA A 81 -12.65 18.59 -8.83
CA ALA A 81 -12.18 17.66 -7.80
C ALA A 81 -12.97 16.36 -7.93
N GLY A 82 -12.28 15.22 -8.14
CA GLY A 82 -12.92 13.91 -8.15
C GLY A 82 -13.44 13.60 -6.74
N PRO A 83 -14.76 13.51 -6.51
CA PRO A 83 -15.31 13.44 -5.16
C PRO A 83 -14.97 12.13 -4.43
N LEU A 84 -14.62 11.05 -5.13
CA LEU A 84 -14.12 9.83 -4.51
C LEU A 84 -12.58 9.85 -4.48
N ALA A 85 -11.93 10.29 -5.56
CA ALA A 85 -10.46 10.35 -5.62
C ALA A 85 -9.85 11.29 -4.57
N GLN A 86 -10.45 12.45 -4.31
CA GLN A 86 -9.91 13.44 -3.38
C GLN A 86 -9.76 12.93 -1.94
N PRO A 87 -10.78 12.33 -1.30
CA PRO A 87 -10.59 11.76 0.03
C PRO A 87 -9.67 10.53 0.05
N ILE A 88 -9.64 9.74 -1.04
CA ILE A 88 -8.79 8.55 -1.17
C ILE A 88 -7.30 8.93 -1.22
N LEU A 89 -6.98 10.03 -1.90
CA LEU A 89 -5.61 10.46 -2.24
C LEU A 89 -5.12 11.67 -1.45
N ALA A 90 -5.84 12.11 -0.42
CA ALA A 90 -5.52 13.34 0.31
C ALA A 90 -4.06 13.41 0.80
N ASP A 91 -3.49 12.25 1.13
CA ASP A 91 -2.15 12.08 1.69
C ASP A 91 -1.27 11.15 0.80
N TYR A 92 -1.63 11.01 -0.49
CA TYR A 92 -0.91 10.17 -1.44
C TYR A 92 -0.24 11.04 -2.52
N HIS A 93 1.10 11.08 -2.53
CA HIS A 93 1.84 12.07 -3.33
C HIS A 93 2.33 11.57 -4.69
N GLN A 94 2.15 10.28 -5.03
CA GLN A 94 2.64 9.74 -6.30
C GLN A 94 1.83 10.21 -7.51
N VAL A 95 0.58 10.67 -7.31
CA VAL A 95 -0.24 11.22 -8.40
C VAL A 95 -1.15 12.33 -7.91
N ASP A 96 -1.16 13.44 -8.64
CA ASP A 96 -2.05 14.56 -8.39
C ASP A 96 -2.65 15.11 -9.70
N GLN A 97 -3.64 15.99 -9.56
CA GLN A 97 -4.35 16.59 -10.70
C GLN A 97 -3.43 17.41 -11.61
N ALA A 98 -2.43 18.10 -11.06
CA ALA A 98 -1.52 18.93 -11.83
C ALA A 98 -0.56 18.07 -12.69
N MET A 99 -0.13 16.92 -12.16
CA MET A 99 0.65 15.94 -12.89
C MET A 99 -0.13 15.37 -14.07
N VAL A 100 -1.41 15.00 -13.85
CA VAL A 100 -2.29 14.48 -14.90
C VAL A 100 -2.60 15.54 -15.97
N ALA A 101 -2.87 16.78 -15.56
CA ALA A 101 -3.06 17.89 -16.49
C ALA A 101 -1.84 18.12 -17.39
N LYS A 102 -0.62 18.01 -16.83
CA LYS A 102 0.63 18.07 -17.61
C LYS A 102 0.77 16.93 -18.62
N TRP A 103 0.26 15.73 -18.31
CA TRP A 103 0.27 14.61 -19.26
C TRP A 103 -0.74 14.80 -20.38
N LEU A 104 -1.94 15.30 -20.06
CA LEU A 104 -2.96 15.64 -21.07
C LEU A 104 -2.49 16.74 -22.02
N ALA A 105 -1.70 17.70 -21.53
CA ALA A 105 -1.13 18.77 -22.34
C ALA A 105 0.00 18.32 -23.29
N LYS A 106 0.46 17.06 -23.21
CA LYS A 106 1.52 16.48 -24.05
C LYS A 106 1.00 15.64 -25.21
N ASP A 107 -0.24 15.87 -25.65
CA ASP A 107 -0.92 15.11 -26.72
C ASP A 107 -0.96 13.58 -26.48
N LEU A 108 -0.89 13.15 -25.22
CA LEU A 108 -1.08 11.75 -24.86
C LEU A 108 -2.56 11.37 -24.98
N THR A 109 -2.84 10.15 -25.44
CA THR A 109 -4.21 9.63 -25.46
C THR A 109 -4.72 9.39 -24.04
N ALA A 110 -6.05 9.40 -23.87
CA ALA A 110 -6.68 9.10 -22.59
C ALA A 110 -6.19 7.76 -22.00
N GLU A 111 -6.04 6.73 -22.84
CA GLU A 111 -5.52 5.41 -22.44
C GLU A 111 -4.08 5.48 -21.93
N GLN A 112 -3.21 6.24 -22.61
CA GLN A 112 -1.82 6.43 -22.18
C GLN A 112 -1.73 7.17 -20.84
N VAL A 113 -2.58 8.19 -20.64
CA VAL A 113 -2.64 8.92 -19.38
C VAL A 113 -3.20 8.05 -18.27
N GLN A 114 -4.27 7.29 -18.52
CA GLN A 114 -4.85 6.36 -17.54
C GLN A 114 -3.84 5.29 -17.12
N LYS A 115 -3.08 4.73 -18.07
CA LYS A 115 -1.99 3.79 -17.77
C LYS A 115 -0.91 4.43 -16.88
N LYS A 116 -0.55 5.69 -17.13
CA LYS A 116 0.40 6.42 -16.27
C LYS A 116 -0.14 6.64 -14.86
N ILE A 117 -1.41 7.01 -14.72
CA ILE A 117 -2.06 7.17 -13.42
C ILE A 117 -2.06 5.84 -12.67
N PHE A 118 -2.48 4.75 -13.32
CA PHE A 118 -2.47 3.41 -12.75
C PHE A 118 -1.09 3.05 -12.22
N ASN A 119 -0.04 3.20 -13.05
CA ASN A 119 1.33 2.88 -12.65
C ASN A 119 1.82 3.72 -11.45
N GLN A 120 1.37 4.97 -11.30
CA GLN A 120 1.70 5.76 -10.10
C GLN A 120 0.94 5.25 -8.88
N LEU A 121 -0.36 4.95 -9.01
CA LEU A 121 -1.17 4.44 -7.89
C LEU A 121 -0.67 3.09 -7.36
N THR A 122 -0.10 2.26 -8.22
CA THR A 122 0.35 0.91 -7.87
C THR A 122 1.82 0.84 -7.50
N LEU A 123 2.51 2.00 -7.39
CA LEU A 123 3.96 2.06 -7.23
C LEU A 123 4.46 1.24 -6.02
N HIS A 124 3.78 1.34 -4.88
CA HIS A 124 4.17 0.63 -3.64
C HIS A 124 3.84 -0.87 -3.62
N PHE A 125 3.11 -1.34 -4.61
CA PHE A 125 2.59 -2.70 -4.65
C PHE A 125 3.38 -3.62 -5.59
N VAL A 126 4.38 -3.06 -6.28
CA VAL A 126 5.27 -3.79 -7.19
C VAL A 126 6.60 -4.07 -6.48
N GLN A 127 7.20 -5.22 -6.77
CA GLN A 127 8.49 -5.60 -6.19
C GLN A 127 9.60 -4.62 -6.63
N GLY A 128 10.48 -4.23 -5.70
CA GLY A 128 11.66 -3.38 -5.98
C GLY A 128 11.37 -1.88 -6.10
N MET A 129 10.20 -1.43 -5.66
CA MET A 129 9.74 -0.03 -5.70
C MET A 129 9.79 0.63 -4.32
N PRO A 130 9.75 1.99 -4.22
CA PRO A 130 10.68 2.73 -3.37
C PRO A 130 10.31 2.86 -1.89
N ALA A 131 9.12 2.42 -1.46
CA ALA A 131 8.74 2.51 -0.06
C ALA A 131 7.79 1.38 0.31
N ASP A 132 8.19 0.59 1.29
CA ASP A 132 7.43 -0.58 1.75
C ASP A 132 6.29 -0.20 2.69
N LEU A 133 5.31 -1.10 2.76
CA LEU A 133 4.18 -0.98 3.66
C LEU A 133 4.64 -1.07 5.13
N SER A 134 4.32 -0.04 5.91
CA SER A 134 4.74 0.08 7.31
C SER A 134 3.64 -0.31 8.29
N SER A 135 2.41 0.13 8.03
CA SER A 135 1.27 -0.07 8.93
C SER A 135 -0.05 0.03 8.20
N LEU A 136 -1.08 -0.50 8.86
CA LEU A 136 -2.47 -0.43 8.47
C LEU A 136 -3.25 0.31 9.55
N THR A 137 -4.14 1.23 9.16
CA THR A 137 -5.16 1.75 10.08
C THR A 137 -6.53 1.26 9.63
N LEU A 138 -7.19 0.52 10.52
CA LEU A 138 -8.52 -0.03 10.31
C LEU A 138 -9.58 0.92 10.83
N HIS A 139 -10.46 1.39 9.95
CA HIS A 139 -11.54 2.31 10.28
C HIS A 139 -12.89 1.58 10.32
N ASP A 140 -13.39 1.39 11.54
CA ASP A 140 -14.69 0.79 11.83
C ASP A 140 -15.76 1.87 12.03
N THR A 141 -17.01 1.58 11.68
CA THR A 141 -18.14 2.54 11.84
C THR A 141 -18.38 2.96 13.29
N ASP A 142 -18.16 2.06 14.25
CA ASP A 142 -18.59 2.22 15.65
C ASP A 142 -17.43 2.05 16.66
N GLN A 143 -16.19 1.98 16.18
CA GLN A 143 -15.01 1.79 17.03
C GLN A 143 -13.93 2.80 16.66
N PRO A 144 -13.10 3.21 17.65
CA PRO A 144 -11.89 3.98 17.35
C PRO A 144 -11.04 3.26 16.29
N ALA A 145 -10.37 4.05 15.45
CA ALA A 145 -9.43 3.52 14.48
C ALA A 145 -8.32 2.72 15.18
N ARG A 146 -7.91 1.60 14.58
CA ARG A 146 -6.89 0.71 15.13
C ARG A 146 -5.71 0.61 14.17
N THR A 147 -4.52 0.93 14.67
CA THR A 147 -3.29 0.83 13.87
C THR A 147 -2.58 -0.49 14.15
N LEU A 148 -2.34 -1.24 13.07
CA LEU A 148 -1.60 -2.49 13.03
C LEU A 148 -0.27 -2.27 12.31
N TRP A 149 0.85 -2.58 12.94
CA TRP A 149 2.18 -2.44 12.37
C TRP A 149 2.62 -3.74 11.72
N LEU A 150 3.16 -3.63 10.50
CA LEU A 150 3.80 -4.76 9.85
C LEU A 150 5.10 -5.12 10.58
N PRO A 151 5.59 -6.37 10.46
CA PRO A 151 6.88 -6.72 10.99
C PRO A 151 7.98 -5.98 10.22
N TRP A 152 8.77 -5.22 10.97
CA TRP A 152 10.00 -4.56 10.53
C TRP A 152 11.08 -4.85 11.58
N ARG A 153 12.36 -4.89 11.20
CA ARG A 153 13.43 -4.83 12.19
C ARG A 153 13.59 -3.38 12.63
N ASN A 154 13.77 -3.18 13.93
CA ASN A 154 14.20 -1.89 14.47
C ASN A 154 15.66 -1.65 14.06
N HIS A 155 15.89 -1.18 12.84
CA HIS A 155 17.23 -0.81 12.40
C HIS A 155 17.53 0.59 12.95
N VAL A 156 18.35 0.63 13.99
CA VAL A 156 18.86 1.88 14.60
C VAL A 156 19.80 2.63 13.62
N ASN A 157 20.15 2.02 12.48
CA ASN A 157 20.99 2.59 11.45
C ASN A 157 20.18 2.96 10.20
N ARG A 158 20.20 4.26 9.86
CA ARG A 158 19.53 4.87 8.69
C ARG A 158 20.04 4.39 7.32
N GLU A 159 21.09 3.57 7.27
CA GLU A 159 21.71 3.13 6.01
C GLU A 159 21.04 1.89 5.39
N TRP A 160 20.03 1.31 6.07
CA TRP A 160 19.30 0.11 5.64
C TRP A 160 17.79 0.35 5.53
N LEU A 161 17.36 1.60 5.39
CA LEU A 161 15.95 1.99 5.46
C LEU A 161 15.14 1.49 4.26
N ASP A 162 15.76 1.33 3.11
CA ASP A 162 15.03 1.28 1.83
C ASP A 162 14.26 -0.02 1.54
N TYR A 163 14.20 -1.00 2.47
CA TYR A 163 13.38 -2.20 2.28
C TYR A 163 12.97 -2.92 3.59
N ASN A 164 11.76 -3.46 3.60
CA ASN A 164 11.24 -4.38 4.61
C ASN A 164 11.69 -5.80 4.30
N GLU A 165 12.63 -6.34 5.10
CA GLU A 165 13.17 -7.68 4.89
C GLU A 165 12.16 -8.82 5.14
N PHE A 166 11.04 -8.50 5.80
CA PHE A 166 10.00 -9.47 6.16
C PHE A 166 8.81 -9.45 5.22
N ALA A 167 8.82 -8.59 4.19
CA ALA A 167 7.74 -8.48 3.24
C ALA A 167 8.19 -8.77 1.80
N VAL A 168 7.24 -9.20 0.99
CA VAL A 168 7.40 -9.37 -0.45
C VAL A 168 6.09 -9.05 -1.16
N ASN A 169 6.21 -8.33 -2.27
CA ASN A 169 5.09 -7.95 -3.12
C ASN A 169 4.96 -8.89 -4.31
N PHE A 170 3.73 -9.20 -4.69
CA PHE A 170 3.37 -9.98 -5.87
C PHE A 170 2.36 -9.23 -6.71
N ASP A 171 2.52 -9.43 -8.01
CA ASP A 171 1.58 -9.00 -9.00
C ASP A 171 0.82 -10.22 -9.55
N SER A 172 -0.45 -10.37 -9.19
CA SER A 172 -1.34 -11.40 -9.75
C SER A 172 -2.23 -10.80 -10.84
N PRO A 173 -2.91 -11.59 -11.69
CA PRO A 173 -3.77 -11.04 -12.74
C PRO A 173 -4.81 -10.03 -12.24
N ASP A 174 -5.37 -10.26 -11.05
CA ASP A 174 -6.51 -9.49 -10.51
C ASP A 174 -6.17 -8.66 -9.26
N GLU A 175 -5.07 -8.96 -8.57
CA GLU A 175 -4.73 -8.35 -7.29
C GLU A 175 -3.24 -8.05 -7.15
N PHE A 176 -2.93 -6.97 -6.44
CA PHE A 176 -1.61 -6.78 -5.86
C PHE A 176 -1.58 -7.38 -4.46
N VAL A 177 -0.56 -8.17 -4.15
CA VAL A 177 -0.46 -8.89 -2.87
C VAL A 177 0.83 -8.51 -2.15
N THR A 178 0.73 -8.04 -0.92
CA THR A 178 1.87 -7.89 0.00
C THR A 178 1.78 -8.99 1.04
N MET A 179 2.74 -9.92 1.02
CA MET A 179 2.89 -10.96 2.04
C MET A 179 4.00 -10.59 3.02
N PHE A 180 3.86 -11.02 4.27
CA PHE A 180 4.88 -10.78 5.28
C PHE A 180 4.92 -11.86 6.37
N ASP A 181 6.13 -12.20 6.83
CA ASP A 181 6.37 -13.10 7.96
C ASP A 181 7.56 -12.57 8.80
N GLY A 182 7.26 -12.07 10.00
CA GLY A 182 8.26 -11.53 10.92
C GLY A 182 9.25 -12.54 11.48
N ARG A 183 9.10 -13.83 11.17
CA ARG A 183 10.03 -14.91 11.53
C ARG A 183 11.01 -15.22 10.39
N ASP A 184 10.74 -14.70 9.20
CA ASP A 184 11.48 -15.03 7.99
C ASP A 184 12.06 -13.76 7.33
N PRO A 185 13.27 -13.33 7.75
CA PRO A 185 13.95 -12.17 7.16
C PRO A 185 14.51 -12.45 5.74
N HIS A 186 14.23 -13.62 5.19
CA HIS A 186 14.68 -14.04 3.87
C HIS A 186 13.52 -14.40 2.95
N ILE A 187 12.29 -14.02 3.30
CA ILE A 187 11.05 -14.28 2.56
C ILE A 187 11.17 -14.01 1.05
N GLN A 188 11.94 -12.97 0.68
CA GLN A 188 12.21 -12.58 -0.71
C GLN A 188 13.03 -13.60 -1.51
N LYS A 189 13.76 -14.52 -0.84
CA LYS A 189 14.54 -15.60 -1.49
C LYS A 189 13.69 -16.83 -1.83
N HIS A 190 12.52 -16.96 -1.22
CA HIS A 190 11.57 -18.06 -1.46
C HIS A 190 10.12 -17.53 -1.50
N PRO A 191 9.83 -16.62 -2.45
CA PRO A 191 8.53 -15.97 -2.54
C PRO A 191 7.39 -16.96 -2.82
N GLN A 192 7.62 -17.99 -3.64
CA GLN A 192 6.60 -19.01 -3.96
C GLN A 192 6.23 -19.88 -2.75
N GLN A 193 7.23 -20.35 -1.99
CA GLN A 193 6.98 -21.17 -0.79
C GLN A 193 6.18 -20.39 0.26
N THR A 194 6.46 -19.09 0.37
CA THR A 194 5.70 -18.18 1.21
C THR A 194 4.24 -18.12 0.76
N ALA A 195 4.00 -17.99 -0.54
CA ALA A 195 2.63 -17.90 -1.09
C ALA A 195 1.85 -19.18 -0.82
N GLU A 196 2.48 -20.33 -1.04
CA GLU A 196 1.91 -21.64 -0.71
C GLU A 196 1.58 -21.76 0.79
N ALA A 197 2.44 -21.27 1.67
CA ALA A 197 2.19 -21.27 3.12
C ALA A 197 0.99 -20.40 3.53
N PHE A 198 0.67 -19.37 2.74
CA PHE A 198 -0.55 -18.57 2.90
C PHE A 198 -1.76 -19.12 2.11
N GLY A 199 -1.61 -20.23 1.39
CA GLY A 199 -2.67 -20.83 0.57
C GLY A 199 -2.97 -20.02 -0.70
N LEU A 200 -2.03 -19.19 -1.15
CA LEU A 200 -2.13 -18.40 -2.37
C LEU A 200 -1.52 -19.19 -3.53
N VAL A 201 -2.21 -19.19 -4.67
CA VAL A 201 -1.67 -19.69 -5.94
C VAL A 201 -1.22 -18.47 -6.73
N LEU A 202 0.09 -18.22 -6.75
CA LEU A 202 0.65 -17.25 -7.69
C LEU A 202 0.45 -17.82 -9.09
N GLY A 203 -0.07 -17.02 -10.02
CA GLY A 203 -0.12 -17.41 -11.43
C GLY A 203 1.27 -17.81 -11.91
N GLU A 204 1.34 -18.69 -12.91
CA GLU A 204 2.62 -18.96 -13.59
C GLU A 204 3.20 -17.61 -14.02
N ALA A 205 4.47 -17.36 -13.68
CA ALA A 205 5.15 -16.20 -14.23
C ALA A 205 5.10 -16.36 -15.75
N ASP A 206 4.51 -15.39 -16.46
CA ASP A 206 4.69 -15.32 -17.89
C ASP A 206 6.21 -15.29 -18.11
N GLU A 207 6.76 -16.39 -18.62
CA GLU A 207 8.11 -16.40 -19.15
C GLU A 207 8.08 -15.34 -20.25
N GLU A 208 8.63 -14.16 -19.98
CA GLU A 208 8.89 -13.17 -21.01
C GLU A 208 9.82 -13.85 -22.03
N ASP A 209 9.25 -14.23 -23.17
CA ASP A 209 9.99 -14.71 -24.33
C ASP A 209 11.12 -13.71 -24.64
N GLU A 210 12.38 -14.18 -24.54
CA GLU A 210 13.63 -13.48 -24.88
C GLU A 210 13.65 -12.92 -26.32
#